data_AF-A0A4P0YDA0-F1
#
_entry.id   AF-A0A4P0YDA0-F1
#
_cell.length_a   1.000
_cell.length_b   1.000
_cell.length_c   1.000
_cell.angle_alpha   90.00
_cell.angle_beta   90.00
_cell.angle_gamma   90.00
#
_symmetry.space_group_name_H-M   'P 1'
#
loop_
_entity.id
_entity.type
_entity.pdbx_description
1 polymer ?
#
loop_
_entity_poly.entity_id
_entity_poly.type
_entity_poly.pdbx_seq_one_letter_code
_entity_poly.pdbx_strand_id
1 'polypeptide(L)'
;MSPTLAEEVTPLNDGTVIIDGSANVREINKAFNWHLPEDEARTVNGIILEALEEIPGPGTRVRIEQYDIDILDVQDNMIKQVKVMPVKSLRESVAE
;
A
#
# COMPACT_ATOMS: atom_id res chain seq x y z
N MET A 1 21.82 5.39 2.74
CA MET A 1 21.32 4.10 3.23
C MET A 1 19.90 3.98 2.71
N SER A 2 19.47 2.80 2.26
CA SER A 2 18.05 2.60 1.96
C SER A 2 17.28 2.55 3.28
N PRO A 3 16.10 3.18 3.38
CA PRO A 3 15.26 3.07 4.57
C PRO A 3 14.89 1.61 4.83
N THR A 4 14.66 1.30 6.10
CA THR A 4 14.17 -0.01 6.53
C THR A 4 12.65 -0.04 6.47
N LEU A 5 12.07 -1.23 6.29
CA LEU A 5 10.61 -1.40 6.25
C LEU A 5 9.91 -0.84 7.51
N ALA A 6 10.58 -0.90 8.67
CA ALA A 6 10.06 -0.36 9.93
C ALA A 6 9.97 1.18 9.94
N GLU A 7 10.76 1.87 9.11
CA GLU A 7 10.71 3.33 8.94
C GLU A 7 9.64 3.74 7.91
N GLU A 8 9.29 2.85 7.00
CA GLU A 8 8.34 3.10 5.91
C GLU A 8 6.91 2.66 6.23
N VAL A 9 6.71 1.88 7.31
CA VAL A 9 5.43 1.25 7.62
C VAL A 9 5.04 1.42 9.08
N THR A 10 3.80 1.84 9.32
CA THR A 10 3.20 1.99 10.65
C THR A 10 1.87 1.22 10.75
N PRO A 11 1.87 0.03 11.37
CA PRO A 11 0.63 -0.70 11.67
C PRO A 11 -0.23 0.03 12.71
N LEU A 12 -1.55 -0.01 12.53
CA LEU A 12 -2.51 0.61 13.45
C LEU A 12 -3.31 -0.44 14.23
N ASN A 13 -3.94 -0.01 15.33
CA ASN A 13 -4.69 -0.89 16.24
C ASN A 13 -5.98 -1.49 15.63
N ASP A 14 -6.49 -0.89 14.55
CA ASP A 14 -7.69 -1.33 13.81
C ASP A 14 -7.37 -2.38 12.73
N GLY A 15 -6.11 -2.84 12.63
CA GLY A 15 -5.65 -3.83 11.64
C GLY A 15 -5.27 -3.23 10.29
N THR A 16 -5.31 -1.90 10.18
CA THR A 16 -4.88 -1.18 8.99
C THR A 16 -3.41 -0.79 9.07
N VAL A 17 -2.80 -0.44 7.95
CA VAL A 17 -1.37 -0.14 7.90
C VAL A 17 -1.15 1.16 7.13
N ILE A 18 -0.44 2.11 7.74
CA ILE A 18 0.03 3.32 7.05
C ILE A 18 1.38 3.00 6.40
N ILE A 19 1.53 3.34 5.12
CA ILE A 19 2.71 2.98 4.31
C ILE A 19 3.20 4.20 3.53
N ASP A 20 4.52 4.38 3.47
CA ASP A 20 5.19 5.36 2.60
C ASP A 20 5.03 4.97 1.12
N GLY A 21 4.73 5.93 0.25
CA GLY A 21 4.56 5.65 -1.18
C GLY A 21 5.82 5.14 -1.88
N SER A 22 7.01 5.39 -1.33
CA SER A 22 8.29 4.86 -1.82
C SER A 22 8.58 3.43 -1.35
N ALA A 23 7.83 2.92 -0.37
CA ALA A 23 8.03 1.61 0.22
C ALA A 23 7.95 0.50 -0.84
N ASN A 24 8.82 -0.50 -0.70
CA ASN A 24 8.90 -1.62 -1.64
C ASN A 24 7.76 -2.63 -1.42
N VAL A 25 6.98 -2.89 -2.48
CA VAL A 25 5.80 -3.78 -2.41
C VAL A 25 6.17 -5.20 -2.00
N ARG A 26 7.31 -5.72 -2.46
CA ARG A 26 7.76 -7.08 -2.13
C ARG A 26 8.08 -7.22 -0.64
N GLU A 27 8.66 -6.20 -0.03
CA GLU A 27 8.97 -6.21 1.40
C GLU A 27 7.70 -6.08 2.25
N ILE A 28 6.72 -5.28 1.81
CA ILE A 28 5.37 -5.22 2.41
C ILE A 28 4.69 -6.59 2.34
N ASN A 29 4.66 -7.21 1.16
CA ASN A 29 4.06 -8.53 0.95
C ASN A 29 4.64 -9.58 1.90
N LYS A 30 5.97 -9.63 2.04
CA LYS A 30 6.64 -10.54 2.98
C LYS A 30 6.28 -10.27 4.44
N ALA A 31 6.26 -9.00 4.86
CA ALA A 31 6.07 -8.64 6.26
C ALA A 31 4.64 -8.83 6.76
N PHE A 32 3.66 -8.57 5.91
CA PHE A 32 2.24 -8.65 6.26
C PHE A 32 1.54 -9.90 5.74
N ASN A 33 2.27 -10.79 5.04
CA ASN A 33 1.71 -11.92 4.30
C ASN A 33 0.61 -11.45 3.33
N TRP A 34 0.92 -10.39 2.59
CA TRP A 34 0.05 -9.77 1.60
C TRP A 34 0.46 -10.17 0.19
N HIS A 35 -0.43 -9.90 -0.75
CA HIS A 35 -0.32 -10.23 -2.17
C HIS A 35 -0.71 -9.01 -3.01
N LEU A 36 -0.13 -7.85 -2.70
CA LEU A 36 -0.21 -6.68 -3.57
C LEU A 36 0.49 -6.98 -4.91
N PRO A 37 -0.01 -6.47 -6.04
CA PRO A 37 0.59 -6.71 -7.34
C PRO A 37 2.03 -6.16 -7.41
N GLU A 38 2.96 -6.95 -7.95
CA GLU A 38 4.39 -6.59 -8.05
C GLU A 38 4.97 -6.72 -9.47
N ASP A 39 4.12 -7.01 -10.46
CA ASP A 39 4.54 -7.31 -11.84
C ASP A 39 5.01 -6.05 -12.60
N GLU A 40 4.24 -4.96 -12.53
CA GLU A 40 4.49 -3.74 -13.31
C GLU A 40 5.20 -2.65 -12.51
N ALA A 41 4.97 -2.60 -11.20
CA ALA A 41 5.54 -1.59 -10.30
C ALA A 41 6.14 -2.21 -9.03
N ARG A 42 7.18 -1.54 -8.50
CA ARG A 42 7.96 -2.03 -7.34
C ARG A 42 7.64 -1.32 -6.03
N THR A 43 6.93 -0.19 -6.09
CA THR A 43 6.62 0.66 -4.93
C THR A 43 5.12 0.92 -4.84
N VAL A 44 4.66 1.31 -3.65
CA VAL A 44 3.25 1.63 -3.40
C VAL A 44 2.73 2.76 -4.29
N ASN A 45 3.53 3.81 -4.48
CA ASN A 45 3.19 4.89 -5.43
C ASN A 45 3.05 4.34 -6.85
N GLY A 46 3.99 3.49 -7.28
CA GLY A 46 3.96 2.91 -8.62
C GLY A 46 2.68 2.11 -8.86
N ILE A 47 2.35 1.15 -7.98
CA ILE A 47 1.15 0.31 -8.16
C ILE A 47 -0.15 1.14 -8.20
N ILE A 48 -0.23 2.24 -7.43
CA ILE A 48 -1.43 3.09 -7.42
C ILE A 48 -1.51 3.94 -8.70
N LEU A 49 -0.39 4.48 -9.18
CA LEU A 49 -0.37 5.24 -10.43
C LEU A 49 -0.68 4.37 -11.65
N GLU A 50 -0.17 3.13 -11.68
CA GLU A 50 -0.54 2.17 -12.74
C GLU A 50 -2.04 1.85 -12.69
N ALA A 51 -2.61 1.67 -11.50
CA ALA A 51 -4.04 1.36 -11.35
C ALA A 51 -4.98 2.53 -11.71
N LEU A 52 -4.53 3.78 -11.51
CA LEU A 52 -5.35 4.97 -11.71
C LEU A 52 -5.08 5.69 -13.03
N GLU A 53 -3.94 5.44 -13.68
CA GLU A 53 -3.46 6.12 -14.88
C GLU A 53 -3.32 7.66 -14.74
N GLU A 54 -3.50 8.20 -13.53
CA GLU A 54 -3.36 9.61 -13.19
C GLU A 54 -2.87 9.79 -11.75
N ILE A 55 -2.37 10.98 -11.42
CA ILE A 55 -1.95 11.30 -10.05
C ILE A 55 -3.20 11.65 -9.23
N PRO A 56 -3.56 10.86 -8.20
CA PRO A 56 -4.75 11.13 -7.42
C PRO A 56 -4.56 12.29 -6.45
N GLY A 57 -5.66 12.88 -5.99
CA GLY A 57 -5.66 13.82 -4.88
C GLY A 57 -5.71 13.13 -3.51
N PRO A 58 -5.23 13.78 -2.43
CA PRO A 58 -5.47 13.31 -1.06
C PRO A 58 -6.97 13.09 -0.77
N GLY A 59 -7.29 12.03 -0.04
CA GLY A 59 -8.66 11.60 0.25
C GLY A 59 -9.27 10.69 -0.82
N THR A 60 -8.58 10.45 -1.93
CA THR A 60 -8.98 9.44 -2.92
C THR A 60 -8.89 8.05 -2.31
N ARG A 61 -9.93 7.24 -2.50
CA ARG A 61 -9.93 5.81 -2.16
C ARG A 61 -9.88 5.00 -3.45
N VAL A 62 -8.94 4.06 -3.51
CA VAL A 62 -8.83 3.09 -4.61
C VAL A 62 -8.87 1.68 -4.04
N ARG A 63 -9.43 0.74 -4.79
CA ARG A 63 -9.34 -0.68 -4.49
C ARG A 63 -8.39 -1.32 -5.49
N ILE A 64 -7.33 -1.94 -4.98
CA ILE A 64 -6.41 -2.76 -5.77
C ILE A 64 -6.53 -4.18 -5.24
N GLU A 65 -7.05 -5.08 -6.08
CA GLU A 65 -7.35 -6.46 -5.69
C GLU A 65 -8.19 -6.52 -4.40
N GLN A 66 -7.63 -7.14 -3.36
CA GLN A 66 -8.22 -7.35 -2.03
C GLN A 66 -7.75 -6.33 -0.98
N TYR A 67 -7.36 -5.13 -1.42
CA TYR A 67 -6.90 -4.05 -0.56
C TYR A 67 -7.62 -2.74 -0.89
N ASP A 68 -8.29 -2.17 0.11
CA ASP A 68 -8.74 -0.78 0.07
C ASP A 68 -7.59 0.12 0.49
N ILE A 69 -7.28 1.11 -0.34
CA ILE A 69 -6.18 2.03 -0.16
C ILE A 69 -6.72 3.45 -0.13
N ASP A 70 -6.56 4.11 1.01
CA ASP A 70 -6.84 5.54 1.18
C ASP A 70 -5.56 6.34 0.98
N ILE A 71 -5.56 7.27 0.04
CA ILE A 71 -4.44 8.17 -0.20
C ILE A 71 -4.50 9.30 0.83
N LEU A 72 -3.51 9.34 1.72
CA LEU A 72 -3.47 10.30 2.82
C LEU A 72 -2.73 11.58 2.43
N ASP A 73 -1.64 11.44 1.68
CA ASP A 73 -0.78 12.56 1.32
C ASP A 73 -0.14 12.38 -0.06
N VAL A 74 -0.07 13.48 -0.80
CA VAL A 74 0.51 13.58 -2.13
C VAL A 74 1.32 14.86 -2.20
N GLN A 75 2.62 14.74 -2.49
CA GLN A 75 3.55 15.86 -2.60
C GLN A 75 4.46 15.66 -3.79
N ASP A 76 4.82 16.74 -4.49
CA ASP A 76 5.69 16.70 -5.66
C ASP A 76 5.27 15.67 -6.71
N ASN A 77 3.96 15.58 -7.00
CA ASN A 77 3.38 14.62 -7.94
C ASN A 77 3.60 13.15 -7.57
N MET A 78 3.82 12.87 -6.28
CA MET A 78 4.07 11.54 -5.74
C MET A 78 3.19 11.29 -4.52
N ILE A 79 2.56 10.12 -4.48
CA ILE A 79 1.87 9.64 -3.28
C ILE A 79 2.93 9.45 -2.20
N LYS A 80 2.83 10.16 -1.09
CA LYS A 80 3.78 10.08 0.03
C LYS A 80 3.32 9.11 1.09
N GLN A 81 2.02 9.05 1.33
CA GLN A 81 1.48 8.20 2.38
C GLN A 81 0.11 7.67 2.02
N VAL A 82 -0.11 6.40 2.32
CA VAL A 82 -1.40 5.72 2.16
C VAL A 82 -1.77 4.95 3.40
N LYS A 83 -3.06 4.70 3.58
CA LYS A 83 -3.60 3.74 4.55
C LYS A 83 -4.17 2.54 3.80
N VAL A 84 -3.63 1.36 4.06
CA VAL A 84 -4.02 0.10 3.41
C VAL A 84 -4.83 -0.76 4.36
N MET A 85 -5.92 -1.32 3.84
CA MET A 85 -6.91 -2.10 4.57
C MET A 85 -7.24 -3.37 3.77
N PRO A 86 -6.87 -4.58 4.25
CA PRO A 86 -7.29 -5.82 3.61
C PRO A 86 -8.82 -5.97 3.69
N VAL A 87 -9.49 -6.24 2.56
CA VAL A 87 -10.96 -6.47 2.54
C VAL A 87 -11.33 -7.88 2.99
N LYS A 88 -10.43 -8.86 2.83
CA LYS A 88 -10.56 -10.17 3.47
C LYS A 88 -9.80 -10.14 4.79
N SER A 89 -10.43 -10.62 5.86
CA SER A 89 -9.75 -10.71 7.15
C SER A 89 -8.58 -11.69 7.05
N LEU A 90 -7.49 -11.45 7.78
CA LEU A 90 -6.29 -12.33 7.81
C LEU A 90 -6.63 -13.81 8.13
N ARG A 91 -7.81 -14.07 8.71
CA ARG A 91 -8.34 -15.42 8.96
C ARG A 91 -8.87 -16.14 7.72
N GLU A 92 -9.37 -15.42 6.73
CA GLU A 92 -9.94 -16.00 5.51
C GLU A 92 -8.83 -16.35 4.49
N SER A 93 -7.72 -15.61 4.49
CA SER A 93 -6.60 -15.81 3.55
C SER A 93 -5.71 -17.03 3.86
N VAL A 94 -5.85 -17.66 5.04
CA VAL A 94 -5.08 -18.86 5.43
C VAL A 94 -5.80 -20.16 5.01
N ALA A 95 -7.01 -20.05 4.44
CA ALA A 95 -7.84 -21.19 4.05
C ALA A 95 -7.80 -21.50 2.53
N GLU A 96 -6.99 -20.80 1.74
CA GLU A 96 -6.80 -21.03 0.30
C GLU A 96 -5.39 -21.57 -0.03
#